data_AF-A0A955H564-F1
#
_entry.id   AF-A0A955H564-F1
#
_cell.length_a   1.000
_cell.length_b   1.000
_cell.length_c   1.000
_cell.angle_alpha   90.00
_cell.angle_beta   90.00
_cell.angle_gamma   90.00
#
_symmetry.space_group_name_H-M   'P 1'
#
loop_
_entity.id
_entity.type
_entity.pdbx_description
1 polymer ?
#
loop_
_entity_poly.entity_id
_entity_poly.type
_entity_poly.pdbx_seq_one_letter_code
_entity_poly.pdbx_strand_id
1 'polypeptide(L)'
;MSSTEIITRVSGPVVEATGMESAKMFEVVQVGNEKLLGEIIALDHGKASIQVYEDTAGVKPGEPVHRTGSPLAVELGPGLLGSIYDGIQRPLSIIAEQAQSFYINRGIEADGIDRAKKWDFKATATAGSKVLGGDILGEIKETSLIMHKIMVPPNVSGTLKTITSGTYTVEEVVAVIEDEAGKTHEISLLQKWPIRNPRPITRKIFPHEPLLTGGRSIDTFFPVAKGGVAAIPGPFGSGKTVTQQGLAKYCDAQVIVYIGCGERGNEMTE
;
A
#
# COMPACT_ATOMS: atom_id res chain seq x y z
N MET A 1 -21.38 -5.40 29.46
CA MET A 1 -22.28 -5.74 28.35
C MET A 1 -21.54 -5.35 27.09
N SER A 2 -21.26 -6.30 26.20
CA SER A 2 -20.64 -6.00 24.90
C SER A 2 -21.59 -5.08 24.15
N SER A 3 -21.25 -3.80 24.02
CA SER A 3 -21.97 -2.91 23.10
C SER A 3 -21.70 -3.43 21.70
N THR A 4 -22.69 -4.09 21.08
CA THR A 4 -22.54 -4.57 19.71
C THR A 4 -22.43 -3.35 18.80
N GLU A 5 -21.33 -3.26 18.05
CA GLU A 5 -21.12 -2.22 17.05
C GLU A 5 -22.11 -2.40 15.90
N ILE A 6 -23.07 -1.48 15.78
CA ILE A 6 -24.18 -1.57 14.81
C ILE A 6 -24.37 -0.29 14.02
N ILE A 7 -24.77 -0.44 12.76
CA ILE A 7 -25.14 0.68 11.89
C ILE A 7 -26.44 1.30 12.38
N THR A 8 -26.47 2.62 12.50
CA THR A 8 -27.66 3.40 12.85
C THR A 8 -28.21 4.19 11.68
N ARG A 9 -27.36 4.62 10.75
CA ARG A 9 -27.75 5.43 9.59
C ARG A 9 -26.78 5.23 8.43
N VAL A 10 -27.32 5.29 7.21
CA VAL A 10 -26.56 5.28 5.96
C VAL A 10 -26.98 6.52 5.16
N SER A 11 -26.00 7.33 4.73
CA SER A 11 -26.23 8.58 3.99
C SER A 11 -25.20 8.74 2.89
N GLY A 12 -25.52 8.22 1.69
CA GLY A 12 -24.54 8.09 0.62
C GLY A 12 -23.37 7.22 1.10
N PRO A 13 -22.10 7.61 0.85
CA PRO A 13 -20.95 6.79 1.22
C PRO A 13 -20.57 6.89 2.72
N VAL A 14 -21.31 7.68 3.51
CA VAL A 14 -21.08 7.85 4.95
C VAL A 14 -22.08 7.01 5.74
N VAL A 15 -21.55 6.20 6.65
CA VAL A 15 -22.30 5.32 7.55
C VAL A 15 -22.08 5.76 9.00
N GLU A 16 -23.14 5.88 9.79
CA GLU A 16 -23.06 6.15 11.23
C GLU A 16 -23.29 4.86 12.02
N ALA A 17 -22.43 4.58 13.00
CA ALA A 17 -22.51 3.40 13.86
C ALA A 17 -22.49 3.78 15.35
N THR A 18 -23.14 2.98 16.20
CA THR A 18 -23.13 3.08 17.67
C THR A 18 -22.37 1.92 18.31
N GLY A 19 -22.00 2.03 19.58
CA GLY A 19 -21.21 1.02 20.30
C GLY A 19 -19.71 1.16 20.04
N MET A 20 -19.29 2.33 19.56
CA MET A 20 -17.93 2.60 19.07
C MET A 20 -17.05 3.24 20.16
N GLU A 21 -17.29 2.95 21.44
CA GLU A 21 -16.61 3.63 22.56
C GLU A 21 -15.09 3.41 22.56
N SER A 22 -14.66 2.24 22.10
CA SER A 22 -13.23 1.89 22.04
C SER A 22 -12.61 2.11 20.65
N ALA A 23 -13.37 2.68 19.71
CA ALA A 23 -12.93 2.95 18.35
C ALA A 23 -11.91 4.09 18.27
N LYS A 24 -10.96 3.97 17.34
CA LYS A 24 -9.93 4.99 17.11
C LYS A 24 -10.20 5.76 15.82
N MET A 25 -9.78 7.02 15.80
CA MET A 25 -9.87 7.84 14.59
C MET A 25 -8.92 7.29 13.52
N PHE A 26 -9.36 7.26 12.26
CA PHE A 26 -8.70 6.60 11.12
C PHE A 26 -8.55 5.08 11.21
N GLU A 27 -9.23 4.42 12.16
CA GLU A 27 -9.27 2.97 12.21
C GLU A 27 -10.12 2.42 11.06
N VAL A 28 -9.62 1.35 10.43
CA VAL A 28 -10.34 0.63 9.38
C VAL A 28 -11.38 -0.29 10.01
N VAL A 29 -12.54 -0.35 9.38
CA VAL A 29 -13.68 -1.16 9.79
C VAL A 29 -14.28 -1.91 8.59
N GLN A 30 -14.97 -3.01 8.85
CA GLN A 30 -15.77 -3.75 7.89
C GLN A 30 -17.24 -3.48 8.18
N VAL A 31 -17.95 -2.90 7.22
CA VAL A 31 -19.30 -2.37 7.38
C VAL A 31 -20.32 -3.32 6.76
N GLY A 32 -21.32 -3.70 7.54
CA GLY A 32 -22.44 -4.52 7.09
C GLY A 32 -22.10 -5.99 6.96
N ASN A 33 -23.08 -6.79 6.52
CA ASN A 33 -22.90 -8.23 6.33
C ASN A 33 -21.96 -8.57 5.17
N GLU A 34 -21.86 -7.66 4.19
CA GLU A 34 -20.91 -7.76 3.05
C GLU A 34 -19.48 -7.34 3.43
N LYS A 35 -19.24 -6.90 4.68
CA LYS A 35 -17.91 -6.51 5.19
C LYS A 35 -17.21 -5.44 4.33
N LEU A 36 -17.97 -4.45 3.87
CA LEU A 36 -17.44 -3.38 3.03
C LEU A 36 -16.35 -2.60 3.74
N LEU A 37 -15.24 -2.33 3.07
CA LEU A 37 -14.13 -1.62 3.70
C LEU A 37 -14.50 -0.16 3.96
N GLY A 38 -14.31 0.30 5.19
CA GLY A 38 -14.50 1.70 5.57
C GLY A 38 -13.45 2.20 6.55
N GLU A 39 -13.40 3.52 6.72
CA GLU A 39 -12.49 4.20 7.64
C GLU A 39 -13.29 5.15 8.55
N ILE A 40 -13.00 5.11 9.85
CA ILE A 40 -13.61 6.03 10.81
C ILE A 40 -13.03 7.44 10.62
N ILE A 41 -13.90 8.40 10.29
CA ILE A 41 -13.54 9.81 10.03
C ILE A 41 -13.97 10.76 11.16
N ALA A 42 -14.91 10.36 12.01
CA ALA A 42 -15.32 11.12 13.18
C ALA A 42 -15.78 10.19 14.31
N LEU A 43 -15.58 10.64 15.55
CA LEU A 43 -16.02 9.96 16.77
C LEU A 43 -16.78 10.96 17.64
N ASP A 44 -17.97 10.58 18.09
CA ASP A 44 -18.82 11.40 18.94
C ASP A 44 -19.54 10.53 19.98
N HIS A 45 -19.14 10.62 21.25
CA HIS A 45 -19.81 9.98 22.39
C HIS A 45 -20.33 8.54 22.14
N GLY A 46 -19.44 7.62 21.71
CA GLY A 46 -19.79 6.22 21.45
C GLY A 46 -20.43 5.96 20.07
N LYS A 47 -20.53 7.00 19.24
CA LYS A 47 -20.85 6.92 17.81
C LYS A 47 -19.62 7.15 16.96
N ALA A 48 -19.61 6.55 15.77
CA ALA A 48 -18.61 6.80 14.75
C ALA A 48 -19.28 7.16 13.43
N SER A 49 -18.71 8.12 12.70
CA SER A 49 -18.97 8.32 11.28
C SER A 49 -17.88 7.62 10.48
N ILE A 50 -18.30 6.76 9.56
CA ILE A 50 -17.45 5.87 8.79
C ILE A 50 -17.61 6.24 7.32
N GLN A 51 -16.50 6.55 6.65
CA GLN A 51 -16.44 6.68 5.20
C GLN A 51 -16.23 5.29 4.60
N VAL A 52 -17.19 4.79 3.84
CA VAL A 52 -17.06 3.50 3.14
C VAL A 52 -16.37 3.76 1.79
N TYR A 53 -15.42 2.90 1.42
CA TYR A 53 -14.66 3.00 0.16
C TYR A 53 -15.31 2.25 -1.00
N GLU A 54 -16.36 1.49 -0.71
CA GLU A 54 -17.18 0.75 -1.67
C GLU A 54 -18.61 1.32 -1.71
N ASP A 55 -19.43 0.85 -2.66
CA ASP A 55 -20.83 1.26 -2.76
C ASP A 55 -21.66 0.72 -1.59
N THR A 56 -22.30 1.63 -0.85
CA THR A 56 -23.14 1.34 0.32
C THR A 56 -24.57 0.92 -0.04
N ALA A 57 -24.92 0.78 -1.33
CA ALA A 57 -26.25 0.41 -1.74
C ALA A 57 -26.70 -0.93 -1.11
N GLY A 58 -27.84 -0.94 -0.41
CA GLY A 58 -28.35 -2.15 0.22
C GLY A 58 -27.85 -2.43 1.64
N VAL A 59 -26.85 -1.69 2.12
CA VAL A 59 -26.47 -1.65 3.55
C VAL A 59 -27.61 -1.01 4.35
N LYS A 60 -27.99 -1.62 5.47
CA LYS A 60 -29.13 -1.18 6.29
C LYS A 60 -28.74 -0.90 7.74
N PRO A 61 -29.48 0.01 8.42
CA PRO A 61 -29.42 0.11 9.88
C PRO A 61 -29.69 -1.24 10.55
N GLY A 62 -28.95 -1.51 11.63
CA GLY A 62 -28.98 -2.76 12.39
C GLY A 62 -27.93 -3.80 11.96
N GLU A 63 -27.27 -3.63 10.82
CA GLU A 63 -26.15 -4.49 10.41
C GLU A 63 -24.88 -4.23 11.25
N PRO A 64 -23.97 -5.22 11.36
CA PRO A 64 -22.78 -5.10 12.21
C PRO A 64 -21.71 -4.19 11.60
N VAL A 65 -20.84 -3.67 12.46
CA VAL A 65 -19.58 -3.03 12.08
C VAL A 65 -18.42 -3.74 12.78
N HIS A 66 -17.52 -4.37 12.03
CA HIS A 66 -16.37 -5.05 12.62
C HIS A 66 -15.14 -4.16 12.59
N ARG A 67 -14.45 -4.08 13.71
CA ARG A 67 -13.27 -3.24 13.89
C ARG A 67 -11.98 -4.01 13.66
N THR A 68 -11.03 -3.39 12.95
CA THR A 68 -9.71 -4.01 12.70
C THR A 68 -8.66 -3.60 13.73
N GLY A 69 -8.92 -2.56 14.54
CA GLY A 69 -7.98 -2.03 15.53
C GLY A 69 -6.78 -1.29 14.93
N SER A 70 -6.67 -1.22 13.60
CA SER A 70 -5.52 -0.71 12.87
C SER A 70 -5.93 0.34 11.83
N PRO A 71 -5.06 1.31 11.51
CA PRO A 71 -5.31 2.25 10.41
C PRO A 71 -5.15 1.55 9.06
N LEU A 72 -5.60 2.23 7.99
CA LEU A 72 -5.38 1.74 6.63
C LEU A 72 -3.88 1.66 6.34
N ALA A 73 -3.44 0.46 5.99
CA ALA A 73 -2.05 0.14 5.72
C ALA A 73 -1.95 -0.62 4.40
N VAL A 74 -0.85 -0.37 3.70
CA VAL A 74 -0.49 -1.10 2.49
C VAL A 74 0.59 -2.12 2.80
N GLU A 75 0.57 -3.17 2.02
CA GLU A 75 1.54 -4.24 2.01
C GLU A 75 2.71 -3.88 1.10
N LEU A 76 3.92 -4.03 1.64
CA LEU A 76 5.17 -3.71 0.98
C LEU A 76 6.06 -4.95 1.01
N GLY A 77 6.51 -5.40 -0.16
CA GLY A 77 7.32 -6.60 -0.29
C GLY A 77 7.50 -6.99 -1.77
N PRO A 78 8.16 -8.13 -2.04
CA PRO A 78 8.32 -8.63 -3.39
C PRO A 78 6.97 -9.11 -3.95
N GLY A 79 6.67 -8.77 -5.20
CA GLY A 79 5.40 -9.07 -5.88
C GLY A 79 4.53 -7.85 -6.16
N LEU A 80 4.98 -6.65 -5.79
CA LEU A 80 4.31 -5.40 -6.14
C LEU A 80 4.54 -5.03 -7.61
N LEU A 81 5.74 -5.29 -8.15
CA LEU A 81 6.09 -4.86 -9.50
C LEU A 81 5.35 -5.69 -10.56
N GLY A 82 4.69 -4.99 -11.47
CA GLY A 82 3.88 -5.58 -12.54
C GLY A 82 2.42 -5.86 -12.14
N SER A 83 2.07 -5.66 -10.87
CA SER A 83 0.70 -5.82 -10.38
C SER A 83 -0.11 -4.54 -10.59
N ILE A 84 -1.40 -4.70 -10.92
CA ILE A 84 -2.36 -3.60 -11.04
C ILE A 84 -3.34 -3.69 -9.88
N TYR A 85 -3.50 -2.59 -9.16
CA TYR A 85 -4.28 -2.50 -7.93
C TYR A 85 -5.48 -1.56 -8.08
N ASP A 86 -6.52 -1.81 -7.29
CA ASP A 86 -7.53 -0.80 -7.02
C ASP A 86 -7.07 0.21 -5.94
N GLY A 87 -7.95 1.13 -5.55
CA GLY A 87 -7.65 2.20 -4.58
C GLY A 87 -7.32 1.73 -3.16
N ILE A 88 -7.55 0.46 -2.83
CA ILE A 88 -7.28 -0.13 -1.50
C ILE A 88 -6.28 -1.29 -1.57
N GLN A 89 -5.48 -1.35 -2.65
CA GLN A 89 -4.42 -2.32 -2.87
C GLN A 89 -4.90 -3.77 -3.05
N ARG A 90 -6.10 -3.99 -3.61
CA ARG A 90 -6.52 -5.33 -4.06
C ARG A 90 -6.08 -5.55 -5.51
N PRO A 91 -5.38 -6.66 -5.86
CA PRO A 91 -4.98 -6.92 -7.23
C PRO A 91 -6.18 -7.15 -8.15
N LEU A 92 -6.31 -6.39 -9.23
CA LEU A 92 -7.46 -6.47 -10.14
C LEU A 92 -7.63 -7.85 -10.78
N SER A 93 -6.53 -8.57 -11.03
CA SER A 93 -6.56 -9.94 -11.55
C SER A 93 -7.23 -10.92 -10.59
N ILE A 94 -6.95 -10.79 -9.29
CA ILE A 94 -7.54 -11.64 -8.24
C ILE A 94 -9.01 -11.30 -8.05
N ILE A 95 -9.37 -10.00 -8.06
CA ILE A 95 -10.76 -9.57 -7.98
C ILE A 95 -11.56 -10.16 -9.15
N ALA A 96 -11.04 -10.08 -10.37
CA ALA A 96 -11.70 -10.61 -11.56
C ALA A 96 -11.88 -12.14 -11.51
N GLU A 97 -10.87 -12.87 -11.01
CA GLU A 97 -10.93 -14.33 -10.84
C GLU A 97 -11.98 -14.72 -9.80
N GLN A 98 -12.00 -14.08 -8.63
CA GLN A 98 -12.97 -14.36 -7.57
C GLN A 98 -14.40 -13.97 -7.97
N ALA A 99 -14.56 -12.84 -8.67
CA ALA A 99 -15.87 -12.38 -9.13
C ALA A 99 -16.44 -13.24 -10.27
N GLN A 100 -15.59 -13.97 -11.00
CA GLN A 100 -15.92 -14.68 -12.24
C GLN A 100 -16.73 -13.80 -13.21
N SER A 101 -16.41 -12.51 -13.25
CA SER A 101 -17.21 -11.47 -13.89
C SER A 101 -16.32 -10.32 -14.36
N PHE A 102 -16.81 -9.55 -15.33
CA PHE A 102 -16.18 -8.30 -15.75
C PHE A 102 -16.45 -7.13 -14.78
N TYR A 103 -17.32 -7.34 -13.78
CA TYR A 103 -17.65 -6.35 -12.76
C TYR A 103 -16.92 -6.63 -11.45
N ILE A 104 -16.58 -5.55 -10.74
CA ILE A 104 -16.03 -5.62 -9.39
C ILE A 104 -17.20 -5.82 -8.42
N ASN A 105 -17.32 -7.01 -7.84
CA ASN A 105 -18.30 -7.25 -6.78
C ASN A 105 -17.83 -6.62 -5.47
N ARG A 106 -18.81 -6.25 -4.64
CA ARG A 106 -18.56 -5.64 -3.33
C ARG A 106 -18.13 -6.67 -2.31
N GLY A 107 -17.35 -6.25 -1.32
CA GLY A 107 -16.95 -7.10 -0.20
C GLY A 107 -15.96 -8.20 -0.58
N ILE A 108 -15.34 -8.12 -1.77
CA ILE A 108 -14.24 -9.00 -2.15
C ILE A 108 -13.01 -8.64 -1.33
N GLU A 109 -12.50 -9.63 -0.59
CA GLU A 109 -11.23 -9.57 0.11
C GLU A 109 -10.14 -10.22 -0.76
N ALA A 110 -9.03 -9.50 -0.95
CA ALA A 110 -7.86 -10.01 -1.66
C ALA A 110 -6.60 -9.42 -1.04
N ASP A 111 -5.60 -10.27 -0.78
CA ASP A 111 -4.29 -9.82 -0.31
C ASP A 111 -3.57 -9.00 -1.38
N GLY A 112 -2.87 -7.94 -0.95
CA GLY A 112 -2.14 -7.07 -1.87
C GLY A 112 -0.94 -7.74 -2.53
N ILE A 113 -0.36 -8.75 -1.88
CA ILE A 113 0.77 -9.51 -2.41
C ILE A 113 0.45 -11.01 -2.34
N ASP A 114 0.76 -11.75 -3.39
CA ASP A 114 0.53 -13.20 -3.47
C ASP A 114 1.30 -13.96 -2.37
N ARG A 115 0.56 -14.71 -1.54
CA ARG A 115 1.08 -15.52 -0.43
C ARG A 115 1.60 -16.89 -0.84
N ALA A 116 1.12 -17.41 -1.96
CA ALA A 116 1.54 -18.71 -2.48
C ALA A 116 2.87 -18.62 -3.24
N LYS A 117 3.17 -17.44 -3.82
CA LYS A 117 4.40 -17.22 -4.57
C LYS A 117 5.63 -17.30 -3.66
N LYS A 118 6.62 -18.07 -4.13
CA LYS A 118 7.91 -18.24 -3.47
C LYS A 118 8.98 -17.40 -4.12
N TRP A 119 9.87 -16.86 -3.30
CA TRP A 119 10.96 -15.98 -3.70
C TRP A 119 12.29 -16.52 -3.19
N ASP A 120 13.32 -16.45 -4.02
CA ASP A 120 14.69 -16.82 -3.63
C ASP A 120 15.36 -15.62 -2.96
N PHE A 121 15.52 -15.71 -1.64
CA PHE A 121 16.12 -14.69 -0.80
C PHE A 121 17.59 -14.97 -0.56
N LYS A 122 18.43 -13.99 -0.93
CA LYS A 122 19.86 -14.01 -0.69
C LYS A 122 20.22 -13.02 0.41
N ALA A 123 20.64 -13.54 1.56
CA ALA A 123 21.11 -12.72 2.68
C ALA A 123 22.41 -12.00 2.33
N THR A 124 22.49 -10.71 2.66
CA THR A 124 23.70 -9.89 2.55
C THR A 124 24.21 -9.47 3.93
N ALA A 125 23.33 -9.38 4.93
CA ALA A 125 23.70 -9.15 6.32
C ALA A 125 24.23 -10.43 6.99
N THR A 126 25.11 -10.27 7.98
CA THR A 126 25.71 -11.37 8.75
C THR A 126 25.08 -11.45 10.14
N ALA A 127 24.75 -12.66 10.61
CA ALA A 127 24.28 -12.88 11.97
C ALA A 127 25.28 -12.32 13.01
N GLY A 128 24.77 -11.67 14.05
CA GLY A 128 25.52 -10.98 15.09
C GLY A 128 25.76 -9.49 14.82
N SER A 129 25.41 -8.97 13.64
CA SER A 129 25.54 -7.54 13.36
C SER A 129 24.46 -6.71 14.09
N LYS A 130 24.82 -5.48 14.46
CA LYS A 130 23.84 -4.47 14.86
C LYS A 130 23.20 -3.89 13.62
N VAL A 131 21.88 -3.82 13.61
CA VAL A 131 21.07 -3.31 12.50
C VAL A 131 20.09 -2.25 13.00
N LEU A 132 19.84 -1.26 12.15
CA LEU A 132 18.91 -0.17 12.35
C LEU A 132 17.76 -0.26 11.35
N GLY A 133 16.66 0.42 11.65
CA GLY A 133 15.53 0.52 10.73
C GLY A 133 15.95 1.09 9.37
N GLY A 134 15.64 0.37 8.29
CA GLY A 134 16.04 0.69 6.92
C GLY A 134 17.33 0.02 6.43
N ASP A 135 18.07 -0.68 7.30
CA ASP A 135 19.24 -1.45 6.87
C ASP A 135 18.82 -2.63 5.99
N ILE A 136 19.66 -2.96 5.00
CA ILE A 136 19.40 -4.05 4.04
C ILE A 136 19.81 -5.38 4.68
N LEU A 137 18.86 -6.32 4.75
CA LEU A 137 19.10 -7.68 5.23
C LEU A 137 19.53 -8.62 4.09
N GLY A 138 18.96 -8.41 2.91
CA GLY A 138 19.24 -9.22 1.73
C GLY A 138 18.48 -8.74 0.52
N GLU A 139 18.57 -9.52 -0.55
CA GLU A 139 18.04 -9.15 -1.86
C GLU A 139 17.28 -10.32 -2.49
N ILE A 140 16.24 -9.98 -3.24
CA ILE A 140 15.41 -10.89 -4.04
C ILE A 140 15.41 -10.37 -5.47
N LYS A 141 15.55 -11.27 -6.43
CA LYS A 141 15.35 -10.91 -7.83
C LYS A 141 13.86 -10.92 -8.16
N GLU A 142 13.21 -9.77 -8.05
CA GLU A 142 11.75 -9.64 -8.24
C GLU A 142 11.37 -9.72 -9.72
N THR A 143 12.12 -9.03 -10.57
CA THR A 143 11.99 -9.09 -12.04
C THR A 143 13.32 -9.42 -12.69
N SER A 144 13.35 -9.57 -14.01
CA SER A 144 14.60 -9.79 -14.76
C SER A 144 15.62 -8.66 -14.58
N LEU A 145 15.14 -7.44 -14.27
CA LEU A 145 15.93 -6.21 -14.18
C LEU A 145 16.09 -5.66 -12.75
N ILE A 146 15.13 -5.93 -11.86
CA ILE A 146 15.07 -5.30 -10.53
C ILE A 146 15.45 -6.28 -9.43
N MET A 147 16.46 -5.88 -8.66
CA MET A 147 16.81 -6.49 -7.37
C MET A 147 16.05 -5.76 -6.25
N HIS A 148 15.09 -6.45 -5.65
CA HIS A 148 14.31 -5.97 -4.53
C HIS A 148 15.11 -6.15 -3.24
N LYS A 149 15.33 -5.05 -2.50
CA LYS A 149 16.08 -5.06 -1.25
C LYS A 149 15.13 -5.24 -0.07
N ILE A 150 15.33 -6.29 0.70
CA ILE A 150 14.59 -6.54 1.93
C ILE A 150 15.29 -5.80 3.06
N MET A 151 14.55 -4.91 3.72
CA MET A 151 15.08 -3.99 4.72
C MET A 151 14.47 -4.26 6.09
N VAL A 152 15.19 -3.89 7.16
CA VAL A 152 14.65 -3.89 8.52
C VAL A 152 13.48 -2.88 8.61
N PRO A 153 12.33 -3.26 9.21
CA PRO A 153 11.24 -2.33 9.45
C PRO A 153 11.71 -1.08 10.22
N PRO A 154 11.22 0.12 9.90
CA PRO A 154 11.79 1.35 10.46
C PRO A 154 11.72 1.49 11.98
N ASN A 155 10.79 0.78 12.63
CA ASN A 155 10.58 0.85 14.08
C ASN A 155 11.35 -0.25 14.84
N VAL A 156 12.20 -1.02 14.17
CA VAL A 156 12.95 -2.14 14.76
C VAL A 156 14.44 -1.83 14.69
N SER A 157 15.16 -2.07 15.78
CA SER A 157 16.61 -1.88 15.87
C SER A 157 17.19 -2.80 16.93
N GLY A 158 18.29 -3.46 16.62
CA GLY A 158 18.84 -4.44 17.55
C GLY A 158 19.98 -5.27 16.96
N THR A 159 20.20 -6.44 17.54
CA THR A 159 21.20 -7.40 17.07
C THR A 159 20.52 -8.48 16.24
N LEU A 160 21.00 -8.71 15.02
CA LEU A 160 20.52 -9.77 14.15
C LEU A 160 20.94 -11.14 14.71
N LYS A 161 20.00 -11.95 15.22
CA LYS A 161 20.30 -13.29 15.76
C LYS A 161 20.48 -14.31 14.66
N THR A 162 19.53 -14.35 13.75
CA THR A 162 19.49 -15.35 12.67
C THR A 162 19.09 -14.68 11.38
N ILE A 163 19.71 -15.13 10.30
CA ILE A 163 19.35 -14.80 8.93
C ILE A 163 19.69 -16.01 8.07
N THR A 164 18.74 -16.44 7.25
CA THR A 164 18.90 -17.64 6.43
C THR A 164 18.57 -17.31 4.99
N SER A 165 19.42 -17.75 4.06
CA SER A 165 19.13 -17.67 2.62
C SER A 165 18.35 -18.89 2.19
N GLY A 166 17.45 -18.72 1.22
CA GLY A 166 16.62 -19.80 0.73
C GLY A 166 15.36 -19.32 0.06
N THR A 167 14.48 -20.27 -0.25
CA THR A 167 13.22 -20.01 -0.92
C THR A 167 12.11 -19.83 0.11
N TYR A 168 11.53 -18.62 0.17
CA TYR A 168 10.51 -18.25 1.14
C TYR A 168 9.23 -17.72 0.50
N THR A 169 8.08 -17.91 1.14
CA THR A 169 6.88 -17.11 0.87
C THR A 169 6.99 -15.73 1.55
N VAL A 170 6.09 -14.81 1.23
CA VAL A 170 6.21 -13.43 1.73
C VAL A 170 5.97 -13.30 3.24
N GLU A 171 5.28 -14.26 3.86
CA GLU A 171 4.97 -14.28 5.29
C GLU A 171 5.95 -15.10 6.13
N GLU A 172 6.73 -15.98 5.49
CA GLU A 172 7.74 -16.78 6.18
C GLU A 172 8.84 -15.90 6.78
N VAL A 173 9.29 -16.28 7.98
CA VAL A 173 10.31 -15.55 8.73
C VAL A 173 11.69 -15.83 8.13
N VAL A 174 12.37 -14.76 7.71
CA VAL A 174 13.70 -14.81 7.10
C VAL A 174 14.81 -14.37 8.06
N ALA A 175 14.47 -13.53 9.05
CA ALA A 175 15.41 -13.01 10.02
C ALA A 175 14.76 -12.79 11.39
N VAL A 176 15.56 -12.91 12.45
CA VAL A 176 15.14 -12.58 13.82
C VAL A 176 16.09 -11.54 14.40
N ILE A 177 15.54 -10.43 14.87
CA ILE A 177 16.28 -9.33 15.50
C ILE A 177 15.92 -9.29 16.98
N GLU A 178 16.92 -9.13 17.84
CA GLU A 178 16.71 -8.87 19.27
C GLU A 178 17.00 -7.41 19.59
N ASP A 179 15.98 -6.71 20.08
CA ASP A 179 16.09 -5.33 20.53
C ASP A 179 16.89 -5.23 21.83
N GLU A 180 17.36 -4.03 22.19
CA GLU A 180 18.10 -3.78 23.44
C GLU A 180 17.30 -4.12 24.70
N ALA A 181 15.97 -4.15 24.60
CA ALA A 181 15.06 -4.57 25.68
C ALA A 181 14.92 -6.11 25.82
N GLY A 182 15.63 -6.90 25.00
CA GLY A 182 15.55 -8.36 24.99
C GLY A 182 14.30 -8.93 24.30
N LYS A 183 13.54 -8.08 23.58
CA LYS A 183 12.38 -8.51 22.79
C LYS A 183 12.84 -8.99 21.42
N THR A 184 12.36 -10.15 21.00
CA THR A 184 12.63 -10.72 19.67
C THR A 184 11.58 -10.26 18.66
N HIS A 185 12.05 -9.79 17.51
CA HIS A 185 11.26 -9.35 16.37
C HIS A 185 11.51 -10.28 15.19
N GLU A 186 10.47 -10.96 14.75
CA GLU A 186 10.49 -11.79 13.55
C GLU A 186 10.27 -10.92 12.32
N ILE A 187 11.14 -11.07 11.33
CA ILE A 187 11.10 -10.31 10.08
C ILE A 187 10.78 -11.27 8.94
N SER A 188 9.69 -10.99 8.24
CA SER A 188 9.32 -11.63 6.99
C SER A 188 9.63 -10.70 5.80
N LEU A 189 9.41 -11.17 4.58
CA LEU A 189 9.60 -10.37 3.36
C LEU A 189 8.53 -9.28 3.21
N LEU A 190 7.36 -9.48 3.86
CA LEU A 190 6.21 -8.60 3.83
C LEU A 190 6.22 -7.61 5.01
N GLN A 191 5.96 -6.35 4.73
CA GLN A 191 5.76 -5.31 5.75
C GLN A 191 4.44 -4.58 5.51
N LYS A 192 3.69 -4.32 6.58
CA LYS A 192 2.52 -3.45 6.52
C LYS A 192 2.92 -2.05 6.96
N TRP A 193 2.54 -1.04 6.17
CA TRP A 193 2.87 0.35 6.46
C TRP A 193 1.63 1.26 6.35
N PRO A 194 1.30 2.06 7.37
CA PRO A 194 0.15 2.96 7.33
C PRO A 194 0.29 4.01 6.23
N ILE A 195 -0.76 4.22 5.43
CA ILE A 195 -0.69 5.12 4.26
C ILE A 195 -0.59 6.61 4.65
N ARG A 196 -1.09 6.96 5.83
CA ARG A 196 -1.09 8.35 6.36
C ARG A 196 0.25 8.72 7.02
N ASN A 197 1.13 7.75 7.22
CA ASN A 197 2.43 7.97 7.85
C ASN A 197 3.50 7.93 6.75
N PRO A 198 4.19 9.04 6.44
CA PRO A 198 5.29 9.00 5.50
C PRO A 198 6.39 8.08 6.03
N ARG A 199 7.05 7.32 5.14
CA ARG A 199 8.18 6.48 5.54
C ARG A 199 9.31 7.37 6.08
N PRO A 200 9.97 6.99 7.18
CA PRO A 200 11.05 7.77 7.75
C PRO A 200 12.27 7.78 6.83
N ILE A 201 13.01 8.88 6.88
CA ILE A 201 14.21 9.13 6.08
C ILE A 201 15.30 9.69 6.99
N THR A 202 16.57 9.39 6.69
CA THR A 202 17.71 9.90 7.47
C THR A 202 17.86 11.42 7.32
N ARG A 203 17.79 11.92 6.09
CA ARG A 203 17.86 13.36 5.79
C ARG A 203 17.25 13.66 4.42
N LYS A 204 16.79 14.90 4.23
CA LYS A 204 16.43 15.42 2.90
C LYS A 204 17.68 15.90 2.18
N ILE A 205 17.77 15.63 0.89
CA ILE A 205 18.87 16.06 0.01
C ILE A 205 18.25 16.88 -1.12
N PHE A 206 18.91 17.96 -1.54
CA PHE A 206 18.47 18.75 -2.68
C PHE A 206 18.73 17.99 -3.99
N PRO A 207 17.72 17.85 -4.87
CA PRO A 207 17.89 17.28 -6.19
C PRO A 207 18.91 18.06 -7.02
N HIS A 208 19.88 17.36 -7.59
CA HIS A 208 20.90 17.94 -8.49
C HIS A 208 21.04 17.17 -9.81
N GLU A 209 20.52 15.94 -9.87
CA GLU A 209 20.49 15.12 -11.08
C GLU A 209 19.20 15.41 -11.86
N PRO A 210 19.27 15.71 -13.18
CA PRO A 210 18.07 15.86 -14.00
C PRO A 210 17.38 14.50 -14.21
N LEU A 211 16.05 14.50 -14.25
CA LEU A 211 15.24 13.41 -14.76
C LEU A 211 15.13 13.60 -16.28
N LEU A 212 15.77 12.73 -17.05
CA LEU A 212 15.69 12.79 -18.50
C LEU A 212 14.34 12.23 -18.91
N THR A 213 13.47 13.08 -19.46
CA THR A 213 12.11 12.67 -19.81
C THR A 213 12.01 12.03 -21.19
N GLY A 214 13.02 12.27 -22.05
CA GLY A 214 13.02 11.89 -23.46
C GLY A 214 12.27 12.88 -24.36
N GLY A 215 11.55 13.85 -23.77
CA GLY A 215 10.84 14.90 -24.48
C GLY A 215 11.68 16.17 -24.59
N ARG A 216 12.12 16.53 -25.81
CA ARG A 216 12.93 17.74 -26.07
C ARG A 216 12.35 19.01 -25.46
N SER A 217 11.03 19.20 -25.56
CA SER A 217 10.38 20.40 -25.02
C SER A 217 10.47 20.48 -23.49
N ILE A 218 10.30 19.36 -22.79
CA ILE A 218 10.39 19.31 -21.33
C ILE A 218 11.85 19.43 -20.91
N ASP A 219 12.74 18.62 -21.48
CA ASP A 219 14.16 18.58 -21.10
C ASP A 219 14.89 19.91 -21.38
N THR A 220 14.45 20.69 -22.37
CA THR A 220 15.08 21.98 -22.72
C THR A 220 14.48 23.16 -21.96
N PHE A 221 13.15 23.29 -21.95
CA PHE A 221 12.48 24.51 -21.45
C PHE A 221 11.99 24.37 -20.01
N PHE A 222 11.69 23.15 -19.56
CA PHE A 222 11.09 22.88 -18.26
C PHE A 222 11.73 21.64 -17.59
N PRO A 223 13.06 21.61 -17.40
CA PRO A 223 13.75 20.43 -16.89
C PRO A 223 13.27 20.11 -15.47
N VAL A 224 13.07 18.82 -15.21
CA VAL A 224 12.68 18.30 -13.89
C VAL A 224 13.89 17.55 -13.31
N ALA A 225 14.18 17.75 -12.02
CA ALA A 225 15.22 16.98 -11.34
C ALA A 225 14.68 15.65 -10.78
N LYS A 226 15.50 14.62 -10.62
CA LYS A 226 15.12 13.37 -9.92
C LYS A 226 14.78 13.68 -8.47
N GLY A 227 13.53 13.40 -8.08
CA GLY A 227 12.96 13.82 -6.79
C GLY A 227 12.34 15.22 -6.78
N GLY A 228 12.30 15.89 -7.94
CA GLY A 228 11.54 17.11 -8.16
C GLY A 228 10.04 16.85 -8.33
N VAL A 229 9.26 17.93 -8.31
CA VAL A 229 7.79 17.91 -8.47
C VAL A 229 7.44 18.76 -9.68
N ALA A 230 6.62 18.22 -10.58
CA ALA A 230 6.13 18.91 -11.77
C ALA A 230 4.62 18.73 -11.90
N ALA A 231 3.97 19.65 -12.62
CA ALA A 231 2.55 19.59 -12.93
C ALA A 231 2.33 19.87 -14.41
N ILE A 232 1.44 19.10 -15.04
CA ILE A 232 1.04 19.26 -16.45
C ILE A 232 -0.44 19.64 -16.48
N PRO A 233 -0.79 20.92 -16.27
CA PRO A 233 -2.17 21.37 -16.37
C PRO A 233 -2.62 21.42 -17.84
N GLY A 234 -3.92 21.28 -18.07
CA GLY A 234 -4.47 21.45 -19.42
C GLY A 234 -5.94 21.03 -19.52
N PRO A 235 -6.68 21.54 -20.52
CA PRO A 235 -8.08 21.17 -20.74
C PRO A 235 -8.23 19.70 -21.17
N PHE A 236 -9.46 19.20 -21.19
CA PHE A 236 -9.74 17.86 -21.71
C PHE A 236 -9.25 17.73 -23.17
N GLY A 237 -8.61 16.61 -23.49
CA GLY A 237 -8.08 16.36 -24.83
C GLY A 237 -6.77 17.09 -25.19
N SER A 238 -6.13 17.80 -24.26
CA SER A 238 -4.88 18.53 -24.52
C SER A 238 -3.61 17.67 -24.55
N GLY A 239 -3.74 16.34 -24.61
CA GLY A 239 -2.59 15.42 -24.62
C GLY A 239 -1.90 15.19 -23.27
N LYS A 240 -2.57 15.45 -22.14
CA LYS A 240 -2.01 15.19 -20.79
C LYS A 240 -1.61 13.73 -20.60
N THR A 241 -2.53 12.81 -20.84
CA THR A 241 -2.32 11.36 -20.70
C THR A 241 -1.23 10.87 -21.65
N VAL A 242 -1.21 11.35 -22.89
CA VAL A 242 -0.14 11.05 -23.87
C VAL A 242 1.23 11.48 -23.35
N THR A 243 1.31 12.68 -22.75
CA THR A 243 2.56 13.18 -22.18
C THR A 243 3.01 12.34 -20.98
N GLN A 244 2.08 11.97 -20.10
CA GLN A 244 2.36 11.11 -18.94
C GLN A 244 2.80 9.69 -19.36
N GLN A 245 2.15 9.10 -20.37
CA GLN A 245 2.52 7.80 -20.92
C GLN A 245 3.91 7.85 -21.58
N GLY A 246 4.22 8.94 -22.30
CA GLY A 246 5.55 9.18 -22.84
C GLY A 246 6.61 9.25 -21.74
N LEU A 247 6.34 10.00 -20.68
CA LEU A 247 7.23 10.07 -19.51
C LEU A 247 7.42 8.67 -18.89
N ALA A 248 6.34 7.91 -18.72
CA ALA A 248 6.40 6.57 -18.14
C ALA A 248 7.21 5.58 -19.00
N LYS A 249 7.20 5.72 -20.33
CA LYS A 249 7.93 4.81 -21.23
C LYS A 249 9.41 5.17 -21.41
N TYR A 250 9.71 6.46 -21.40
CA TYR A 250 11.02 6.95 -21.88
C TYR A 250 11.87 7.65 -20.82
N CYS A 251 11.32 7.94 -19.63
CA CYS A 251 12.13 8.55 -18.60
C CYS A 251 13.19 7.59 -18.05
N ASP A 252 14.29 8.14 -17.55
CA ASP A 252 15.42 7.38 -17.01
C ASP A 252 15.22 6.92 -15.54
N ALA A 253 13.98 6.62 -15.16
CA ALA A 253 13.63 6.06 -13.87
C ALA A 253 13.72 4.51 -13.88
N GLN A 254 14.15 3.93 -12.75
CA GLN A 254 14.26 2.47 -12.63
C GLN A 254 12.91 1.78 -12.38
N VAL A 255 12.01 2.46 -11.68
CA VAL A 255 10.67 1.98 -11.31
C VAL A 255 9.70 3.13 -11.49
N ILE A 256 8.54 2.83 -12.06
CA ILE A 256 7.45 3.80 -12.22
C ILE A 256 6.22 3.27 -11.52
N VAL A 257 5.61 4.15 -10.71
CA VAL A 257 4.33 3.91 -10.06
C VAL A 257 3.32 4.83 -10.72
N TYR A 258 2.37 4.25 -11.45
CA TYR A 258 1.32 4.99 -12.14
C TYR A 258 0.03 4.92 -11.33
N ILE A 259 -0.55 6.09 -11.00
CA ILE A 259 -1.76 6.19 -10.18
C ILE A 259 -2.81 6.98 -10.97
N GLY A 260 -3.83 6.29 -11.47
CA GLY A 260 -4.98 6.92 -12.10
C GLY A 260 -6.03 7.30 -11.05
N CYS A 261 -6.39 8.58 -10.96
CA CYS A 261 -7.45 9.05 -10.06
C CYS A 261 -8.57 9.69 -10.87
N GLY A 262 -9.71 8.99 -10.98
CA GLY A 262 -10.84 9.47 -11.79
C GLY A 262 -10.56 9.50 -13.30
N GLU A 263 -9.55 8.77 -13.76
CA GLU A 263 -9.21 8.65 -15.18
C GLU A 263 -10.22 7.77 -15.92
N ARG A 264 -10.29 7.93 -17.24
CA ARG A 264 -11.17 7.11 -18.08
C ARG A 264 -10.63 5.68 -18.16
N GLY A 265 -11.51 4.68 -18.08
CA GLY A 265 -11.11 3.27 -18.16
C GLY A 265 -10.28 2.91 -19.39
N ASN A 266 -10.61 3.49 -20.55
CA ASN A 266 -9.86 3.26 -21.80
C ASN A 266 -8.40 3.75 -21.73
N GLU A 267 -8.13 4.80 -20.96
CA GLU A 267 -6.78 5.37 -20.81
C GLU A 267 -5.87 4.47 -19.94
N MET A 268 -6.47 3.64 -19.08
CA MET A 268 -5.74 2.67 -18.24
C MET A 268 -5.47 1.34 -18.98
N THR A 269 -6.19 1.07 -20.06
CA THR A 269 -6.03 -0.15 -20.86
C THR A 269 -5.02 -0.01 -22.00
N GLU A 270 -4.61 1.22 -22.35
CA GLU A 270 -3.68 1.55 -23.46
C GLU A 270 -2.20 1.63 -23.05
#